data_AF-A0A7Z2VMD2-F1
#
_entry.id   AF-A0A7Z2VMD2-F1
#
_cell.length_a   1.000
_cell.length_b   1.000
_cell.length_c   1.000
_cell.angle_alpha   90.00
_cell.angle_beta   90.00
_cell.angle_gamma   90.00
#
_symmetry.space_group_name_H-M   'P 1'
#
loop_
_entity.id
_entity.type
_entity.pdbx_description
1 polymer ?
#
loop_
_entity_poly.entity_id
_entity_poly.type
_entity_poly.pdbx_seq_one_letter_code
_entity_poly.pdbx_strand_id
1 'polypeptide(L)'
;MGDQAKIQSAQTTIVRNDAFIQTADDLKPSLFYKGIRPTQIVRVQSDRTAMHDWRAVPEAEIGTLENRAFGKGESVILDFGDHRVGYVSFDIKPVGSPPDAPLKLKLTFGEMPVEMAEPFSSYEGWISSSWLQEETLIVDVLPRQVKLPRRYSFRYLKLEVLDTSRKYQVSFRNITCTTVTSADLSNTLPFNHADPLLQEIDRVSVKTLEDCMQDVFEDGPKRDRRLWLGDLRLQALVNYRTFRNNDLVKRCLYLFASVPDESGRVSANLFIEPHLIADDTYLFDYSLFFTVTLYDYYLETNDEATLNELWPTARRQVELALERLDERGIVKDDDTWWSFIDWHEQLNKQAPSQAVLIYALKRAIPLAKAVGCKQSANFEQRLTVIENATKESLWDAEQGLFVSGDQRQVSWATQIWMALAEVLPKDENKALMLRLLSANPEVGPTTPYMYHHFVEALIVVGCREEAVDRLKQYWGGMLTDGADTFWELYDPQNKNFSPYGSHLINSYCHAWSCTPTYLIRQYEL
;
A
#
# COMPACT_ATOMS: atom_id res chain seq x y z
N MET A 1 -0.89 -22.40 -11.27
CA MET A 1 -0.17 -21.86 -12.44
C MET A 1 -1.22 -21.20 -13.33
N GLY A 2 -1.73 -20.06 -12.88
CA GLY A 2 -2.75 -19.28 -13.59
C GLY A 2 -2.07 -18.33 -14.57
N ASP A 3 -2.75 -18.07 -15.68
CA ASP A 3 -2.29 -17.23 -16.79
C ASP A 3 -1.66 -15.94 -16.27
N GLN A 4 -0.36 -15.77 -16.56
CA GLN A 4 0.28 -14.48 -16.45
C GLN A 4 -0.47 -13.55 -17.40
N ALA A 5 -1.27 -12.63 -16.85
CA ALA A 5 -1.78 -11.52 -17.62
C ALA A 5 -0.61 -10.94 -18.41
N LYS A 6 -0.72 -10.92 -19.74
CA LYS A 6 0.40 -10.57 -20.62
C LYS A 6 0.85 -9.15 -20.28
N ILE A 7 1.96 -9.04 -19.56
CA ILE A 7 2.58 -7.76 -19.22
C ILE A 7 2.90 -7.06 -20.54
N GLN A 8 2.48 -5.80 -20.67
CA GLN A 8 2.72 -5.01 -21.87
C GLN A 8 4.23 -4.87 -22.06
N SER A 9 4.79 -5.44 -23.14
CA SER A 9 6.19 -5.28 -23.51
C SER A 9 6.29 -4.44 -24.78
N ALA A 10 6.37 -3.12 -24.59
CA ALA A 10 6.66 -2.18 -25.67
C ALA A 10 7.83 -1.29 -25.25
N GLN A 11 8.79 -1.13 -26.16
CA GLN A 11 9.90 -0.19 -25.98
C GLN A 11 9.32 1.23 -25.96
N THR A 12 9.21 1.79 -24.77
CA THR A 12 8.52 3.07 -24.54
C THR A 12 9.55 4.18 -24.40
N THR A 13 9.45 5.24 -25.19
CA THR A 13 10.30 6.42 -25.06
C THR A 13 9.78 7.30 -23.93
N ILE A 14 10.62 7.64 -22.96
CA ILE A 14 10.27 8.56 -21.87
C ILE A 14 10.69 9.99 -22.23
N VAL A 15 9.77 10.94 -22.05
CA VAL A 15 9.99 12.37 -22.25
C VAL A 15 10.30 13.01 -20.89
N ARG A 16 11.59 13.25 -20.61
CA ARG A 16 12.02 13.85 -19.34
C ARG A 16 11.76 15.36 -19.30
N ASN A 17 11.28 15.85 -18.16
CA ASN A 17 11.16 17.27 -17.84
C ASN A 17 12.04 17.61 -16.63
N ASP A 18 13.26 18.11 -16.90
CA ASP A 18 14.25 18.41 -15.87
C ASP A 18 13.82 19.52 -14.89
N ALA A 19 12.96 20.44 -15.31
CA ALA A 19 12.43 21.48 -14.41
C ALA A 19 11.51 20.85 -13.34
N PHE A 20 10.67 19.90 -13.73
CA PHE A 20 9.81 19.17 -12.78
C PHE A 20 10.62 18.24 -11.87
N ILE A 21 11.71 17.64 -12.37
CA ILE A 21 12.65 16.89 -11.55
C ILE A 21 13.27 17.81 -10.49
N GLN A 22 13.75 18.99 -10.89
CA GLN A 22 14.32 19.95 -9.95
C GLN A 22 13.30 20.39 -8.90
N THR A 23 12.06 20.71 -9.30
CA THR A 23 10.99 21.03 -8.33
C THR A 23 10.74 19.89 -7.36
N ALA A 24 10.71 18.64 -7.84
CA ALA A 24 10.57 17.48 -6.98
C ALA A 24 11.74 17.36 -6.00
N ASP A 25 12.98 17.53 -6.47
CA ASP A 25 14.21 17.43 -5.66
C ASP A 25 14.31 18.53 -4.59
N ASP A 26 13.86 19.74 -4.89
CA ASP A 26 13.78 20.84 -3.93
C ASP A 26 12.76 20.56 -2.81
N LEU A 27 11.78 19.69 -3.06
CA LEU A 27 10.77 19.24 -2.11
C LEU A 27 11.15 17.93 -1.38
N LYS A 28 12.38 17.45 -1.53
CA LYS A 28 12.82 16.22 -0.85
C LYS A 28 12.66 16.39 0.69
N PRO A 29 11.96 15.48 1.38
CA PRO A 29 11.68 15.66 2.80
C PRO A 29 12.94 15.48 3.64
N SER A 30 12.92 16.06 4.84
CA SER A 30 13.84 15.65 5.89
C SER A 30 13.39 14.32 6.51
N LEU A 31 14.35 13.47 6.87
CA LEU A 31 14.08 12.19 7.53
C LEU A 31 14.33 12.29 9.04
N PHE A 32 13.40 11.75 9.83
CA PHE A 32 13.47 11.65 11.28
C PHE A 32 13.98 10.28 11.69
N TYR A 33 14.82 10.24 12.72
CA TYR A 33 15.45 9.02 13.21
C TYR A 33 15.25 8.83 14.71
N LYS A 34 14.97 7.60 15.13
CA LYS A 34 14.82 7.25 16.56
C LYS A 34 15.40 5.87 16.87
N GLY A 35 16.19 5.78 17.93
CA GLY A 35 16.73 4.51 18.41
C GLY A 35 15.69 3.74 19.22
N ILE A 36 15.29 2.56 18.74
CA ILE A 36 14.35 1.65 19.40
C ILE A 36 15.06 0.34 19.76
N ARG A 37 14.85 -0.15 20.98
CA ARG A 37 15.38 -1.42 21.46
C ARG A 37 14.27 -2.48 21.49
N PRO A 38 14.61 -3.77 21.35
CA PRO A 38 13.65 -4.85 21.59
C PRO A 38 13.09 -4.79 23.02
N THR A 39 11.85 -5.22 23.19
CA THR A 39 11.14 -5.18 24.48
C THR A 39 11.23 -6.52 25.20
N GLN A 40 11.30 -7.64 24.48
CA GLN A 40 11.30 -8.98 25.06
C GLN A 40 11.97 -10.02 24.14
N ILE A 41 12.29 -11.18 24.72
CA ILE A 41 12.66 -12.40 23.99
C ILE A 41 11.39 -13.25 23.85
N VAL A 42 11.14 -13.76 22.63
CA VAL A 42 9.98 -14.60 22.32
C VAL A 42 10.42 -15.92 21.72
N ARG A 43 9.52 -16.91 21.77
CA ARG A 43 9.56 -18.08 20.89
C ARG A 43 8.33 -18.07 19.99
N VAL A 44 8.45 -18.66 18.81
CA VAL A 44 7.30 -18.84 17.91
C VAL A 44 6.84 -20.30 17.97
N GLN A 45 5.54 -20.49 18.10
CA GLN A 45 4.90 -21.81 18.18
C GLN A 45 3.70 -21.88 17.25
N SER A 46 3.39 -23.07 16.76
CA SER A 46 2.21 -23.29 15.93
C SER A 46 0.93 -23.08 16.74
N ASP A 47 -0.02 -22.35 16.15
CA ASP A 47 -1.34 -22.08 16.68
C ASP A 47 -2.32 -21.84 15.52
N ARG A 48 -3.19 -22.83 15.24
CA ARG A 48 -4.17 -22.79 14.13
C ARG A 48 -5.22 -21.68 14.22
N THR A 49 -5.28 -20.98 15.36
CA THR A 49 -6.20 -19.83 15.53
C THR A 49 -5.54 -18.50 15.15
N ALA A 50 -4.21 -18.46 15.08
CA ALA A 50 -3.43 -17.27 14.75
C ALA A 50 -3.34 -17.05 13.23
N MET A 51 -3.00 -15.82 12.84
CA MET A 51 -2.66 -15.51 11.45
C MET A 51 -1.49 -16.40 10.99
N HIS A 52 -1.65 -17.03 9.82
CA HIS A 52 -0.69 -18.00 9.26
C HIS A 52 -0.35 -19.18 10.17
N ASP A 53 -1.22 -19.57 11.11
CA ASP A 53 -1.00 -20.69 12.02
C ASP A 53 0.21 -20.55 12.97
N TRP A 54 0.73 -19.34 13.17
CA TRP A 54 1.91 -19.09 14.02
C TRP A 54 1.69 -17.94 15.01
N ARG A 55 2.14 -18.13 16.25
CA ARG A 55 2.08 -17.12 17.31
C ARG A 55 3.42 -16.95 18.01
N ALA A 56 3.83 -15.69 18.20
CA ALA A 56 4.92 -15.34 19.10
C ALA A 56 4.42 -15.33 20.55
N VAL A 57 5.10 -16.05 21.44
CA VAL A 57 4.81 -16.06 22.88
C VAL A 57 6.02 -15.60 23.68
N PRO A 58 5.83 -14.81 24.76
CA PRO A 58 6.92 -14.39 25.62
C PRO A 58 7.74 -15.58 26.14
N GLU A 59 9.06 -15.49 26.05
CA GLU A 59 9.99 -16.49 26.57
C GLU A 59 10.80 -15.94 27.74
N ALA A 60 11.30 -14.70 27.64
CA ALA A 60 12.06 -14.06 28.71
C ALA A 60 12.13 -12.53 28.55
N GLU A 61 12.46 -11.87 29.66
CA GLU A 61 12.76 -10.44 29.68
C GLU A 61 13.99 -10.09 28.84
N ILE A 62 13.96 -8.97 28.12
CA ILE A 62 15.06 -8.55 27.25
C ILE A 62 16.38 -8.34 28.01
N GLY A 63 16.30 -7.92 29.28
CA GLY A 63 17.47 -7.73 30.14
C GLY A 63 18.29 -9.01 30.39
N THR A 64 17.72 -10.19 30.10
CA THR A 64 18.44 -11.47 30.23
C THR A 64 19.35 -11.78 29.04
N LEU A 65 19.19 -11.11 27.90
CA LEU A 65 19.88 -11.44 26.65
C LEU A 65 21.41 -11.38 26.77
N GLU A 66 21.95 -10.36 27.43
CA GLU A 66 23.40 -10.17 27.52
C GLU A 66 24.11 -11.27 28.32
N ASN A 67 23.35 -11.98 29.17
CA ASN A 67 23.84 -13.07 30.02
C ASN A 67 23.70 -14.44 29.35
N ARG A 68 23.03 -14.53 28.19
CA ARG A 68 22.91 -15.77 27.42
C ARG A 68 24.12 -15.94 26.51
N ALA A 69 24.63 -17.16 26.41
CA ALA A 69 25.71 -17.53 25.50
C ALA A 69 25.16 -18.52 24.45
N PHE A 70 25.41 -18.20 23.19
CA PHE A 70 24.90 -18.95 22.03
C PHE A 70 26.08 -19.56 21.27
N GLY A 71 26.07 -20.87 21.11
CA GLY A 71 26.98 -21.64 20.27
C GLY A 71 26.31 -22.09 18.97
N LYS A 72 27.03 -22.91 18.20
CA LYS A 72 26.56 -23.48 16.94
C LYS A 72 25.15 -24.11 17.06
N GLY A 73 24.24 -23.66 16.21
CA GLY A 73 22.85 -24.12 16.09
C GLY A 73 21.88 -23.46 17.05
N GLU A 74 22.36 -22.61 17.96
CA GLU A 74 21.49 -21.89 18.90
C GLU A 74 21.00 -20.56 18.29
N SER A 75 19.79 -20.15 18.66
CA SER A 75 19.19 -18.91 18.18
C SER A 75 18.35 -18.23 19.26
N VAL A 76 17.99 -16.97 19.01
CA VAL A 76 17.08 -16.18 19.83
C VAL A 76 16.22 -15.31 18.93
N ILE A 77 14.94 -15.14 19.28
CA ILE A 77 14.02 -14.24 18.59
C ILE A 77 13.69 -13.07 19.52
N LEU A 78 13.87 -11.86 19.01
CA LEU A 78 13.63 -10.61 19.71
C LEU A 78 12.35 -9.99 19.15
N ASP A 79 11.45 -9.55 20.04
CA ASP A 79 10.25 -8.78 19.69
C ASP A 79 10.49 -7.30 20.02
N PHE A 80 10.31 -6.43 19.03
CA PHE A 80 10.41 -4.97 19.18
C PHE A 80 9.12 -4.31 19.71
N GLY A 81 8.11 -5.12 19.98
CA GLY A 81 6.83 -4.78 20.60
C GLY A 81 5.82 -4.17 19.63
N ASP A 82 6.26 -3.70 18.47
CA ASP A 82 5.46 -3.01 17.44
C ASP A 82 6.33 -2.89 16.17
N HIS A 83 5.73 -2.53 15.02
CA HIS A 83 6.36 -2.51 13.70
C HIS A 83 7.43 -1.41 13.57
N ARG A 84 8.53 -1.71 12.86
CA ARG A 84 9.72 -0.85 12.71
C ARG A 84 10.22 -0.85 11.27
N VAL A 85 10.55 0.33 10.77
CA VAL A 85 11.28 0.54 9.51
C VAL A 85 12.59 1.25 9.81
N GLY A 86 13.74 0.63 9.54
CA GLY A 86 15.03 1.23 9.91
C GLY A 86 16.27 0.37 9.73
N TYR A 87 17.37 0.82 10.34
CA TYR A 87 18.69 0.20 10.27
C TYR A 87 19.05 -0.45 11.60
N VAL A 88 19.49 -1.70 11.56
CA VAL A 88 19.80 -2.46 12.79
C VAL A 88 21.29 -2.47 13.11
N SER A 89 21.59 -2.29 14.39
CA SER A 89 22.94 -2.43 14.94
C SER A 89 22.91 -3.16 16.28
N PHE A 90 24.02 -3.84 16.60
CA PHE A 90 24.19 -4.59 17.84
C PHE A 90 25.66 -4.90 18.08
N ASP A 91 26.02 -5.22 19.33
CA ASP A 91 27.36 -5.69 19.68
C ASP A 91 27.35 -7.20 19.91
N ILE A 92 28.43 -7.86 19.47
CA ILE A 92 28.70 -9.28 19.70
C ILE A 92 29.92 -9.39 20.62
N LYS A 93 29.77 -10.17 21.69
CA LYS A 93 30.88 -10.53 22.60
C LYS A 93 31.17 -12.03 22.54
N PRO A 94 32.44 -12.43 22.60
CA PRO A 94 32.77 -13.84 22.82
C PRO A 94 32.58 -14.20 24.30
N VAL A 95 32.16 -15.44 24.54
CA VAL A 95 32.01 -16.08 25.85
C VAL A 95 32.79 -17.39 25.83
N GLY A 96 33.57 -17.65 26.89
CA GLY A 96 34.43 -18.83 26.98
C GLY A 96 35.88 -18.54 26.58
N SER A 97 36.50 -19.42 25.80
CA SER A 97 37.90 -19.26 25.38
C SER A 97 38.05 -18.10 24.39
N PRO A 98 39.28 -17.59 24.17
CA PRO A 98 39.57 -16.71 23.04
C PRO A 98 39.09 -17.33 21.72
N PRO A 99 38.34 -16.59 20.88
CA PRO A 99 37.85 -17.09 19.60
C PRO A 99 38.98 -17.54 18.69
N ASP A 100 38.90 -18.77 18.20
CA ASP A 100 39.88 -19.43 17.34
C ASP A 100 39.37 -19.70 15.92
N ALA A 101 38.15 -19.25 15.60
CA ALA A 101 37.55 -19.31 14.27
C ALA A 101 36.52 -18.16 14.12
N PRO A 102 36.21 -17.72 12.89
CA PRO A 102 35.15 -16.75 12.64
C PRO A 102 33.78 -17.22 13.14
N LEU A 103 32.90 -16.28 13.50
CA LEU A 103 31.48 -16.53 13.75
C LEU A 103 30.71 -16.46 12.43
N LYS A 104 29.91 -17.48 12.13
CA LYS A 104 28.90 -17.42 11.06
C LYS A 104 27.53 -17.18 11.69
N LEU A 105 26.95 -16.01 11.44
CA LEU A 105 25.69 -15.55 12.02
C LEU A 105 24.65 -15.34 10.90
N LYS A 106 23.44 -15.88 11.07
CA LYS A 106 22.29 -15.57 10.23
C LYS A 106 21.35 -14.64 10.99
N LEU A 107 20.82 -13.65 10.28
CA LEU A 107 19.78 -12.76 10.75
C LEU A 107 18.55 -12.95 9.88
N THR A 108 17.38 -13.06 10.51
CA THR A 108 16.08 -13.07 9.81
C THR A 108 15.20 -12.00 10.42
N PHE A 109 14.61 -11.16 9.58
CA PHE A 109 13.69 -10.09 9.94
C PHE A 109 12.29 -10.46 9.46
N GLY A 110 11.29 -10.28 10.32
CA GLY A 110 9.91 -10.59 9.98
C GLY A 110 8.94 -9.57 10.55
N GLU A 111 7.94 -9.23 9.75
CA GLU A 111 6.80 -8.42 10.18
C GLU A 111 5.84 -9.29 11.00
N MET A 112 5.71 -10.59 10.65
CA MET A 112 4.83 -11.55 11.29
C MET A 112 5.57 -12.74 11.92
N PRO A 113 4.98 -13.45 12.91
CA PRO A 113 5.61 -14.62 13.54
C PRO A 113 5.99 -15.74 12.56
N VAL A 114 5.21 -15.96 11.50
CA VAL A 114 5.45 -17.00 10.49
C VAL A 114 6.81 -16.86 9.80
N GLU A 115 7.26 -15.63 9.57
CA GLU A 115 8.58 -15.36 8.96
C GLU A 115 9.75 -15.78 9.87
N MET A 116 9.51 -16.00 11.16
CA MET A 116 10.50 -16.54 12.11
C MET A 116 10.44 -18.07 12.24
N ALA A 117 9.34 -18.68 11.81
CA ALA A 117 9.06 -20.10 11.95
C ALA A 117 9.38 -20.88 10.68
N GLU A 118 9.04 -20.33 9.52
CA GLU A 118 9.24 -20.99 8.23
C GLU A 118 10.54 -20.56 7.57
N PRO A 119 11.31 -21.50 7.00
CA PRO A 119 12.54 -21.15 6.31
C PRO A 119 12.22 -20.45 4.99
N PHE A 120 12.81 -19.28 4.72
CA PHE A 120 12.62 -18.58 3.44
C PHE A 120 13.01 -19.39 2.20
N SER A 121 13.81 -20.45 2.36
CA SER A 121 14.10 -21.41 1.28
C SER A 121 12.90 -22.23 0.83
N SER A 122 11.78 -22.25 1.56
CA SER A 122 10.53 -22.90 1.15
C SER A 122 9.61 -21.96 0.36
N TYR A 123 10.01 -20.70 0.13
CA TYR A 123 9.23 -19.76 -0.66
C TYR A 123 9.14 -20.21 -2.12
N GLU A 124 7.92 -20.38 -2.61
CA GLU A 124 7.59 -20.53 -4.01
C GLU A 124 6.62 -19.43 -4.42
N GLY A 125 7.03 -18.59 -5.36
CA GLY A 125 6.23 -17.48 -5.85
C GLY A 125 6.91 -16.77 -7.01
N TRP A 126 6.17 -15.87 -7.66
CA TRP A 126 6.65 -15.19 -8.86
C TRP A 126 7.37 -13.87 -8.57
N ILE A 127 7.20 -13.31 -7.36
CA ILE A 127 7.99 -12.18 -6.87
C ILE A 127 9.39 -12.70 -6.46
N SER A 128 10.41 -11.87 -6.65
CA SER A 128 11.78 -12.25 -6.27
C SER A 128 11.89 -12.53 -4.77
N SER A 129 12.42 -13.70 -4.40
CA SER A 129 12.71 -14.07 -3.01
C SER A 129 13.72 -13.15 -2.32
N SER A 130 14.43 -12.29 -3.07
CA SER A 130 15.34 -11.28 -2.52
C SER A 130 14.65 -10.23 -1.63
N TRP A 131 13.32 -10.11 -1.69
CA TRP A 131 12.54 -9.28 -0.76
C TRP A 131 12.42 -9.89 0.64
N LEU A 132 12.59 -11.21 0.78
CA LEU A 132 12.58 -11.88 2.08
C LEU A 132 13.83 -11.45 2.86
N GLN A 133 13.61 -10.90 4.06
CA GLN A 133 14.66 -10.15 4.73
C GLN A 133 15.55 -11.04 5.59
N GLU A 134 16.53 -11.70 4.97
CA GLU A 134 17.62 -12.39 5.67
C GLU A 134 19.02 -11.87 5.31
N GLU A 135 19.98 -12.12 6.18
CA GLU A 135 21.40 -11.81 6.00
C GLU A 135 22.25 -12.94 6.59
N THR A 136 23.39 -13.23 5.97
CA THR A 136 24.43 -14.09 6.57
C THR A 136 25.72 -13.30 6.70
N LEU A 137 26.22 -13.19 7.92
CA LEU A 137 27.47 -12.49 8.25
C LEU A 137 28.55 -13.48 8.64
N ILE A 138 29.77 -13.22 8.19
CA ILE A 138 30.99 -13.84 8.71
C ILE A 138 31.74 -12.78 9.51
N VAL A 139 31.95 -13.02 10.81
CA VAL A 139 32.63 -12.09 11.71
C VAL A 139 33.97 -12.69 12.12
N ASP A 140 35.05 -12.20 11.49
CA ASP A 140 36.40 -12.74 11.68
C ASP A 140 37.00 -12.42 13.06
N VAL A 141 36.69 -11.25 13.61
CA VAL A 141 37.29 -10.74 14.86
C VAL A 141 36.21 -10.31 15.83
N LEU A 142 36.29 -10.81 17.07
CA LEU A 142 35.41 -10.50 18.18
C LEU A 142 36.18 -9.86 19.35
N PRO A 143 35.57 -8.96 20.14
CA PRO A 143 34.20 -8.46 20.02
C PRO A 143 34.03 -7.53 18.80
N ARG A 144 32.80 -7.44 18.29
CA ARG A 144 32.48 -6.61 17.10
C ARG A 144 31.16 -5.87 17.31
N GLN A 145 31.14 -4.60 16.92
CA GLN A 145 29.88 -3.89 16.65
C GLN A 145 29.48 -4.11 15.20
N VAL A 146 28.28 -4.60 14.98
CA VAL A 146 27.66 -4.78 13.66
C VAL A 146 26.70 -3.61 13.43
N LYS A 147 26.80 -3.00 12.25
CA LYS A 147 25.83 -2.02 11.73
C LYS A 147 25.45 -2.47 10.33
N LEU A 148 24.19 -2.81 10.14
CA LEU A 148 23.69 -3.29 8.85
C LEU A 148 23.40 -2.08 7.94
N PRO A 149 23.86 -2.09 6.68
CA PRO A 149 23.65 -0.97 5.77
C PRO A 149 22.26 -0.97 5.12
N ARG A 150 21.58 -2.12 5.06
CA ARG A 150 20.24 -2.26 4.48
C ARG A 150 19.19 -1.69 5.44
N ARG A 151 18.16 -1.04 4.91
CA ARG A 151 16.93 -0.72 5.65
C ARG A 151 16.04 -1.96 5.72
N TYR A 152 15.51 -2.29 6.90
CA TYR A 152 14.63 -3.43 7.15
C TYR A 152 13.24 -2.94 7.58
N SER A 153 12.23 -3.79 7.40
CA SER A 153 10.84 -3.60 7.84
C SER A 153 10.42 -4.83 8.61
N PHE A 154 10.18 -4.70 9.91
CA PHE A 154 10.02 -5.85 10.81
C PHE A 154 9.45 -5.47 12.17
N ARG A 155 8.94 -6.48 12.88
CA ARG A 155 8.74 -6.47 14.33
C ARG A 155 9.67 -7.45 15.03
N TYR A 156 9.93 -8.59 14.39
CA TYR A 156 10.73 -9.67 14.95
C TYR A 156 12.11 -9.74 14.29
N LEU A 157 13.13 -10.01 15.12
CA LEU A 157 14.50 -10.27 14.68
C LEU A 157 14.98 -11.60 15.27
N LYS A 158 15.29 -12.56 14.40
CA LYS A 158 15.97 -13.80 14.78
C LYS A 158 17.47 -13.68 14.55
N LEU A 159 18.25 -13.99 15.59
CA LEU A 159 19.70 -14.12 15.53
C LEU A 159 20.05 -15.60 15.67
N GLU A 160 20.67 -16.20 14.66
CA GLU A 160 20.99 -17.63 14.62
C GLU A 160 22.49 -17.85 14.39
N VAL A 161 23.14 -18.51 15.37
CA VAL A 161 24.57 -18.83 15.30
C VAL A 161 24.72 -20.09 14.44
N LEU A 162 24.96 -19.91 13.14
CA LEU A 162 25.13 -21.03 12.21
C LEU A 162 26.43 -21.81 12.47
N ASP A 163 27.51 -21.11 12.86
CA ASP A 163 28.76 -21.77 13.22
C ASP A 163 29.64 -20.95 14.17
N THR A 164 30.24 -21.66 15.13
CA THR A 164 31.38 -21.26 15.97
C THR A 164 32.22 -22.50 16.23
N SER A 165 33.47 -22.34 16.69
CA SER A 165 34.21 -23.49 17.20
C SER A 165 33.62 -23.97 18.54
N ARG A 166 34.03 -25.15 19.00
CA ARG A 166 33.65 -25.67 20.33
C ARG A 166 34.29 -24.91 21.49
N LYS A 167 35.27 -24.03 21.24
CA LYS A 167 36.02 -23.34 22.30
C LYS A 167 35.30 -22.10 22.84
N TYR A 168 34.39 -21.51 22.08
CA TYR A 168 33.73 -20.27 22.41
C TYR A 168 32.27 -20.23 21.94
N GLN A 169 31.49 -19.40 22.61
CA GLN A 169 30.12 -19.01 22.26
C GLN A 169 30.06 -17.49 22.12
N VAL A 170 28.91 -16.92 21.77
CA VAL A 170 28.71 -15.47 21.69
C VAL A 170 27.51 -14.99 22.48
N SER A 171 27.57 -13.76 22.98
CA SER A 171 26.41 -13.04 23.52
C SER A 171 26.15 -11.75 22.75
N PHE A 172 24.89 -11.33 22.71
CA PHE A 172 24.44 -10.15 21.99
C PHE A 172 24.02 -9.06 22.97
N ARG A 173 24.36 -7.80 22.67
CA ARG A 173 23.94 -6.64 23.48
C ARG A 173 23.75 -5.39 22.65
N ASN A 174 23.14 -4.37 23.24
CA ASN A 174 22.89 -3.07 22.60
C ASN A 174 22.16 -3.18 21.24
N ILE A 175 21.30 -4.20 21.07
CA ILE A 175 20.49 -4.34 19.87
C ILE A 175 19.58 -3.12 19.76
N THR A 176 19.69 -2.40 18.65
CA THR A 176 18.93 -1.18 18.38
C THR A 176 18.54 -1.13 16.91
N CYS A 177 17.27 -0.80 16.63
CA CYS A 177 16.80 -0.35 15.33
C CYS A 177 16.79 1.18 15.35
N THR A 178 17.56 1.82 14.46
CA THR A 178 17.43 3.25 14.19
C THR A 178 16.34 3.41 13.15
N THR A 179 15.13 3.75 13.58
CA THR A 179 13.97 3.92 12.69
C THR A 179 14.16 5.12 11.77
N VAL A 180 13.47 5.14 10.63
CA VAL A 180 13.51 6.24 9.66
C VAL A 180 12.13 6.48 9.07
N THR A 181 11.72 7.75 8.96
CA THR A 181 10.46 8.20 8.34
C THR A 181 10.54 9.68 7.97
N SER A 182 9.77 10.13 6.98
CA SER A 182 9.52 11.56 6.72
C SER A 182 8.26 12.10 7.41
N ALA A 183 7.51 11.23 8.11
CA ALA A 183 6.37 11.63 8.91
C ALA A 183 6.82 12.33 10.21
N ASP A 184 6.48 13.61 10.33
CA ASP A 184 6.73 14.36 11.56
C ASP A 184 5.62 14.09 12.58
N LEU A 185 5.92 13.24 13.56
CA LEU A 185 4.98 12.89 14.64
C LEU A 185 4.56 14.10 15.50
N SER A 186 5.30 15.21 15.48
CA SER A 186 4.89 16.43 16.18
C SER A 186 3.76 17.18 15.47
N ASN A 187 3.54 16.90 14.18
CA ASN A 187 2.45 17.45 13.38
C ASN A 187 1.20 16.55 13.34
N THR A 188 1.24 15.38 13.97
CA THR A 188 0.11 14.44 13.98
C THR A 188 -1.09 15.05 14.69
N LEU A 189 -2.26 14.98 14.04
CA LEU A 189 -3.51 15.44 14.65
C LEU A 189 -4.00 14.49 15.73
N PRO A 190 -4.28 15.00 16.95
CA PRO A 190 -4.84 14.18 18.01
C PRO A 190 -6.19 13.62 17.58
N PHE A 191 -6.49 12.41 18.04
CA PHE A 191 -7.76 11.76 17.77
C PHE A 191 -8.28 11.07 19.02
N ASN A 192 -9.54 11.37 19.32
CA ASN A 192 -10.25 10.80 20.43
C ASN A 192 -11.64 10.40 19.94
N HIS A 193 -12.03 9.17 20.21
CA HIS A 193 -13.27 8.60 19.73
C HIS A 193 -13.94 7.81 20.86
N ALA A 194 -15.26 7.86 20.95
CA ALA A 194 -16.01 7.18 22.02
C ALA A 194 -15.96 5.65 21.88
N ASP A 195 -15.87 5.17 20.63
CA ASP A 195 -15.66 3.76 20.31
C ASP A 195 -14.16 3.41 20.36
N PRO A 196 -13.72 2.57 21.31
CA PRO A 196 -12.30 2.21 21.47
C PRO A 196 -11.76 1.40 20.29
N LEU A 197 -12.60 0.66 19.56
CA LEU A 197 -12.15 -0.08 18.37
C LEU A 197 -11.83 0.89 17.22
N LEU A 198 -12.65 1.92 17.01
CA LEU A 198 -12.33 2.94 16.00
C LEU A 198 -11.10 3.77 16.39
N GLN A 199 -10.88 4.00 17.69
CA GLN A 199 -9.66 4.63 18.18
C GLN A 199 -8.42 3.78 17.88
N GLU A 200 -8.49 2.46 18.06
CA GLU A 200 -7.37 1.57 17.74
C GLU A 200 -7.15 1.44 16.23
N ILE A 201 -8.23 1.38 15.44
CA ILE A 201 -8.15 1.40 13.97
C ILE A 201 -7.46 2.69 13.48
N ASP A 202 -7.78 3.85 14.06
CA ASP A 202 -7.10 5.11 13.77
C ASP A 202 -5.60 5.05 14.11
N ARG A 203 -5.26 4.57 15.31
CA ARG A 203 -3.86 4.46 15.77
C ARG A 203 -3.02 3.60 14.81
N VAL A 204 -3.52 2.43 14.43
CA VAL A 204 -2.84 1.50 13.51
C VAL A 204 -2.79 2.07 12.09
N SER A 205 -3.83 2.79 11.65
CA SER A 205 -3.80 3.52 10.37
C SER A 205 -2.66 4.55 10.34
N VAL A 206 -2.57 5.41 11.36
CA VAL A 206 -1.52 6.45 11.44
C VAL A 206 -0.13 5.81 11.45
N LYS A 207 0.05 4.72 12.22
CA LYS A 207 1.31 3.98 12.28
C LYS A 207 1.69 3.38 10.90
N THR A 208 0.71 2.84 10.19
CA THR A 208 0.94 2.28 8.84
C THR A 208 1.42 3.35 7.87
N LEU A 209 0.81 4.54 7.88
CA LEU A 209 1.26 5.64 7.03
C LEU A 209 2.65 6.17 7.46
N GLU A 210 2.90 6.31 8.76
CA GLU A 210 4.21 6.75 9.28
C GLU A 210 5.36 5.91 8.70
N ASP A 211 5.20 4.59 8.70
CA ASP A 211 6.23 3.65 8.26
C ASP A 211 6.42 3.66 6.73
N CYS A 212 5.38 4.03 5.97
CA CYS A 212 5.42 4.13 4.51
C CYS A 212 5.84 5.52 3.99
N MET A 213 5.79 6.56 4.82
CA MET A 213 6.28 7.90 4.50
C MET A 213 7.80 7.96 4.61
N GLN A 214 8.48 8.02 3.46
CA GLN A 214 9.95 8.02 3.35
C GLN A 214 10.38 9.17 2.40
N ASP A 215 11.35 8.96 1.52
CA ASP A 215 11.71 9.94 0.47
C ASP A 215 10.55 10.21 -0.52
N VAL A 216 9.59 9.28 -0.55
CA VAL A 216 8.31 9.28 -1.26
C VAL A 216 7.27 8.60 -0.36
N PHE A 217 6.01 8.59 -0.80
CA PHE A 217 5.01 7.66 -0.26
C PHE A 217 5.27 6.27 -0.85
N GLU A 218 5.94 5.40 -0.09
CA GLU A 218 6.14 4.00 -0.47
C GLU A 218 4.81 3.24 -0.32
N ASP A 219 4.57 2.23 -1.16
CA ASP A 219 3.45 1.29 -1.02
C ASP A 219 3.57 0.48 0.28
N GLY A 220 4.73 -0.16 0.47
CA GLY A 220 5.09 -0.93 1.66
C GLY A 220 6.61 -0.92 1.90
N PRO A 221 7.07 -0.77 3.17
CA PRO A 221 8.48 -0.55 3.48
C PRO A 221 9.33 -1.82 3.48
N LYS A 222 8.70 -3.01 3.57
CA LYS A 222 9.37 -4.29 3.26
C LYS A 222 9.57 -4.42 1.76
N ARG A 223 8.45 -4.28 1.03
CA ARG A 223 8.25 -4.45 -0.40
C ARG A 223 6.98 -3.69 -0.78
N ASP A 224 6.92 -3.00 -1.92
CA ASP A 224 7.97 -2.85 -2.94
C ASP A 224 8.97 -1.72 -2.65
N ARG A 225 8.76 -0.94 -1.58
CA ARG A 225 9.50 0.29 -1.26
C ARG A 225 9.41 1.34 -2.36
N ARG A 226 8.25 1.40 -3.03
CA ARG A 226 8.12 2.11 -4.30
C ARG A 226 6.91 3.03 -4.32
N LEU A 227 7.03 4.12 -5.09
CA LEU A 227 5.93 5.04 -5.31
C LEU A 227 5.00 4.51 -6.39
N TRP A 228 3.82 4.05 -5.99
CA TRP A 228 2.73 3.63 -6.87
C TRP A 228 1.61 4.66 -6.87
N LEU A 229 1.01 4.91 -8.02
CA LEU A 229 0.07 6.03 -8.18
C LEU A 229 -1.32 5.77 -7.55
N GLY A 230 -1.79 4.52 -7.57
CA GLY A 230 -3.01 4.12 -6.85
C GLY A 230 -2.86 4.27 -5.33
N ASP A 231 -1.73 3.82 -4.80
CA ASP A 231 -1.35 3.98 -3.40
C ASP A 231 -1.20 5.44 -3.01
N LEU A 232 -0.47 6.23 -3.80
CA LEU A 232 -0.25 7.66 -3.56
C LEU A 232 -1.57 8.39 -3.33
N ARG A 233 -2.59 8.11 -4.14
CA ARG A 233 -3.91 8.74 -3.97
C ARG A 233 -4.46 8.52 -2.56
N LEU A 234 -4.49 7.27 -2.10
CA LEU A 234 -5.04 6.93 -0.78
C LEU A 234 -4.15 7.44 0.36
N GLN A 235 -2.84 7.37 0.20
CA GLN A 235 -1.87 7.90 1.17
C GLN A 235 -2.00 9.42 1.33
N ALA A 236 -2.21 10.15 0.23
CA ALA A 236 -2.40 11.59 0.25
C ALA A 236 -3.65 11.98 1.07
N LEU A 237 -4.79 11.28 0.86
CA LEU A 237 -6.02 11.50 1.63
C LEU A 237 -5.79 11.31 3.14
N VAL A 238 -5.06 10.27 3.51
CA VAL A 238 -4.71 10.01 4.91
C VAL A 238 -3.76 11.08 5.45
N ASN A 239 -2.75 11.46 4.69
CA ASN A 239 -1.80 12.51 5.04
C ASN A 239 -2.51 13.83 5.37
N TYR A 240 -3.49 14.26 4.57
CA TYR A 240 -4.25 15.49 4.80
C TYR A 240 -5.00 15.53 6.13
N ARG A 241 -5.30 14.37 6.71
CA ARG A 241 -6.01 14.22 7.99
C ARG A 241 -5.11 13.74 9.14
N THR A 242 -3.81 13.62 8.90
CA THR A 242 -2.83 13.13 9.89
C THR A 242 -1.60 14.03 9.94
N PHE A 243 -0.56 13.76 9.13
CA PHE A 243 0.75 14.43 9.18
C PHE A 243 0.82 15.76 8.43
N ARG A 244 -0.07 15.98 7.45
CA ARG A 244 -0.16 17.19 6.61
C ARG A 244 1.16 17.56 5.92
N ASN A 245 1.97 16.58 5.54
CA ASN A 245 3.16 16.78 4.73
C ASN A 245 2.76 16.94 3.25
N ASN A 246 2.15 18.07 2.93
CA ASN A 246 1.63 18.35 1.59
C ASN A 246 2.74 18.54 0.55
N ASP A 247 3.93 18.96 0.99
CA ASP A 247 5.12 19.05 0.14
C ASP A 247 5.55 17.67 -0.39
N LEU A 248 5.39 16.60 0.40
CA LEU A 248 5.65 15.24 -0.07
C LEU A 248 4.64 14.80 -1.14
N VAL A 249 3.37 15.20 -1.02
CA VAL A 249 2.35 14.91 -2.05
C VAL A 249 2.69 15.66 -3.34
N LYS A 250 3.00 16.95 -3.21
CA LYS A 250 3.46 17.80 -4.31
C LYS A 250 4.67 17.18 -5.00
N ARG A 251 5.71 16.78 -4.26
CA ARG A 251 6.90 16.08 -4.78
C ARG A 251 6.51 14.87 -5.62
N CYS A 252 5.67 13.98 -5.08
CA CYS A 252 5.26 12.77 -5.79
C CYS A 252 4.49 13.07 -7.09
N LEU A 253 3.62 14.09 -7.10
CA LEU A 253 2.94 14.55 -8.33
C LEU A 253 3.95 15.06 -9.37
N TYR A 254 4.94 15.87 -8.99
CA TYR A 254 6.00 16.31 -9.92
C TYR A 254 6.85 15.15 -10.44
N LEU A 255 7.17 14.17 -9.58
CA LEU A 255 7.92 12.97 -10.01
C LEU A 255 7.21 12.25 -11.16
N PHE A 256 5.91 11.95 -11.03
CA PHE A 256 5.14 11.32 -12.12
C PHE A 256 5.05 12.21 -13.36
N ALA A 257 4.81 13.50 -13.18
CA ALA A 257 4.70 14.44 -14.30
C ALA A 257 6.01 14.69 -15.04
N SER A 258 7.15 14.36 -14.44
CA SER A 258 8.47 14.64 -15.00
C SER A 258 8.99 13.59 -15.98
N VAL A 259 8.36 12.41 -16.04
CA VAL A 259 8.79 11.27 -16.86
C VAL A 259 7.63 10.55 -17.57
N PRO A 260 6.67 11.25 -18.20
CA PRO A 260 5.66 10.58 -19.01
C PRO A 260 6.28 9.91 -20.26
N ASP A 261 5.55 8.99 -20.87
CA ASP A 261 5.93 8.48 -22.18
C ASP A 261 5.75 9.52 -23.30
N GLU A 262 6.18 9.18 -24.52
CA GLU A 262 6.03 10.01 -25.72
C GLU A 262 4.58 10.38 -26.07
N SER A 263 3.60 9.62 -25.59
CA SER A 263 2.18 9.94 -25.72
C SER A 263 1.67 10.81 -24.58
N GLY A 264 2.50 11.12 -23.59
CA GLY A 264 2.17 11.91 -22.41
C GLY A 264 1.51 11.10 -21.29
N ARG A 265 1.55 9.77 -21.34
CA ARG A 265 0.97 8.88 -20.33
C ARG A 265 1.92 8.75 -19.13
N VAL A 266 1.40 8.83 -17.92
CA VAL A 266 2.19 8.57 -16.70
C VAL A 266 2.27 7.07 -16.42
N SER A 267 3.43 6.60 -15.94
CA SER A 267 3.61 5.20 -15.52
C SER A 267 2.80 4.88 -14.25
N ALA A 268 2.57 3.60 -13.98
CA ALA A 268 1.89 3.16 -12.77
C ALA A 268 2.74 3.37 -11.50
N ASN A 269 4.06 3.30 -11.63
CA ASN A 269 5.01 3.48 -10.54
C ASN A 269 6.36 4.07 -11.01
N LEU A 270 7.17 4.51 -10.05
CA LEU A 270 8.47 5.14 -10.28
C LEU A 270 9.54 4.55 -9.37
N PHE A 271 10.75 4.40 -9.89
CA PHE A 271 11.97 4.19 -9.11
C PHE A 271 12.68 5.52 -8.92
N ILE A 272 13.15 5.78 -7.70
CA ILE A 272 13.82 7.03 -7.31
C ILE A 272 15.33 6.82 -7.11
N GLU A 273 15.79 5.56 -7.07
CA GLU A 273 17.19 5.19 -6.97
C GLU A 273 17.61 4.27 -8.15
N PRO A 274 18.86 4.39 -8.65
CA PRO A 274 19.87 5.38 -8.28
C PRO A 274 19.58 6.79 -8.83
N HIS A 275 18.55 6.92 -9.66
CA HIS A 275 17.97 8.18 -10.15
C HIS A 275 16.51 7.92 -10.55
N LEU A 276 15.76 8.98 -10.89
CA LEU A 276 14.38 8.85 -11.31
C LEU A 276 14.24 8.08 -12.63
N ILE A 277 13.51 6.97 -12.57
CA ILE A 277 13.18 6.07 -13.68
C ILE A 277 11.68 5.74 -13.60
N ALA A 278 10.95 6.02 -14.69
CA ALA A 278 9.59 5.53 -14.85
C ALA A 278 9.61 4.04 -15.19
N ASP A 279 8.72 3.28 -14.55
CA ASP A 279 8.50 1.88 -14.91
C ASP A 279 7.83 1.75 -16.29
N ASP A 280 7.96 0.59 -16.93
CA ASP A 280 7.30 0.29 -18.20
C ASP A 280 5.86 -0.25 -18.03
N THR A 281 5.37 -0.31 -16.78
CA THR A 281 4.00 -0.65 -16.43
C THR A 281 3.07 0.56 -16.55
N TYR A 282 2.00 0.43 -17.32
CA TYR A 282 0.96 1.45 -17.48
C TYR A 282 -0.42 0.86 -17.19
N LEU A 283 -1.14 1.49 -16.26
CA LEU A 283 -2.47 1.06 -15.83
C LEU A 283 -3.47 2.19 -16.01
N PHE A 284 -4.60 1.88 -16.64
CA PHE A 284 -5.63 2.84 -17.03
C PHE A 284 -6.14 3.65 -15.84
N ASP A 285 -6.56 2.97 -14.77
CA ASP A 285 -7.08 3.57 -13.55
C ASP A 285 -6.00 4.38 -12.81
N TYR A 286 -4.76 3.87 -12.74
CA TYR A 286 -3.67 4.57 -12.06
C TYR A 286 -3.35 5.89 -12.77
N SER A 287 -3.26 5.89 -14.10
CA SER A 287 -3.04 7.12 -14.85
C SER A 287 -4.11 8.18 -14.58
N LEU A 288 -5.39 7.78 -14.49
CA LEU A 288 -6.49 8.67 -14.13
C LEU A 288 -6.40 9.15 -12.68
N PHE A 289 -5.84 8.36 -11.77
CA PHE A 289 -5.59 8.78 -10.39
C PHE A 289 -4.53 9.87 -10.26
N PHE A 290 -3.69 10.13 -11.26
CA PHE A 290 -2.91 11.37 -11.29
C PHE A 290 -3.81 12.60 -11.23
N THR A 291 -4.84 12.63 -12.09
CA THR A 291 -5.81 13.73 -12.18
C THR A 291 -6.63 13.86 -10.91
N VAL A 292 -7.05 12.74 -10.33
CA VAL A 292 -7.79 12.73 -9.06
C VAL A 292 -6.91 13.23 -7.91
N THR A 293 -5.66 12.75 -7.81
CA THR A 293 -4.74 13.16 -6.76
C THR A 293 -4.39 14.65 -6.86
N LEU A 294 -4.22 15.18 -8.08
CA LEU A 294 -4.02 16.62 -8.30
C LEU A 294 -5.26 17.43 -7.87
N TYR A 295 -6.47 16.91 -8.13
CA TYR A 295 -7.71 17.55 -7.67
C TYR A 295 -7.78 17.61 -6.15
N ASP A 296 -7.54 16.49 -5.46
CA ASP A 296 -7.58 16.43 -3.99
C ASP A 296 -6.48 17.32 -3.37
N TYR A 297 -5.27 17.31 -3.95
CA TYR A 297 -4.18 18.20 -3.55
C TYR A 297 -4.55 19.68 -3.70
N TYR A 298 -5.14 20.06 -4.83
CA TYR A 298 -5.55 21.44 -5.06
C TYR A 298 -6.64 21.88 -4.09
N LEU A 299 -7.63 21.02 -3.81
CA LEU A 299 -8.66 21.33 -2.81
C LEU A 299 -8.10 21.50 -1.40
N GLU A 300 -7.12 20.69 -1.02
CA GLU A 300 -6.52 20.76 0.31
C GLU A 300 -5.59 21.97 0.48
N THR A 301 -4.84 22.34 -0.57
CA THR A 301 -3.75 23.34 -0.47
C THR A 301 -4.08 24.70 -1.06
N ASN A 302 -5.02 24.77 -2.02
CA ASN A 302 -5.24 25.91 -2.91
C ASN A 302 -3.96 26.38 -3.65
N ASP A 303 -3.01 25.46 -3.90
CA ASP A 303 -1.77 25.76 -4.63
C ASP A 303 -2.04 25.88 -6.14
N GLU A 304 -2.45 27.07 -6.57
CA GLU A 304 -2.73 27.40 -7.96
C GLU A 304 -1.50 27.27 -8.87
N ALA A 305 -0.29 27.51 -8.35
CA ALA A 305 0.94 27.42 -9.16
C ALA A 305 1.17 25.97 -9.59
N THR A 306 1.12 25.03 -8.63
CA THR A 306 1.23 23.60 -8.93
C THR A 306 0.10 23.11 -9.82
N LEU A 307 -1.14 23.56 -9.58
CA LEU A 307 -2.26 23.22 -10.45
C LEU A 307 -1.99 23.65 -11.89
N ASN A 308 -1.54 24.89 -12.12
CA ASN A 308 -1.26 25.39 -13.47
C ASN A 308 -0.13 24.62 -14.16
N GLU A 309 0.94 24.28 -13.44
CA GLU A 309 2.08 23.52 -13.98
C GLU A 309 1.72 22.07 -14.32
N LEU A 310 0.93 21.40 -13.47
CA LEU A 310 0.63 19.97 -13.60
C LEU A 310 -0.68 19.67 -14.34
N TRP A 311 -1.53 20.68 -14.57
CA TRP A 311 -2.77 20.54 -15.34
C TRP A 311 -2.58 19.90 -16.72
N PRO A 312 -1.58 20.27 -17.54
CA PRO A 312 -1.36 19.62 -18.83
C PRO A 312 -1.18 18.10 -18.73
N THR A 313 -0.45 17.62 -17.72
CA THR A 313 -0.25 16.18 -17.45
C THR A 313 -1.57 15.53 -17.06
N ALA A 314 -2.32 16.11 -16.11
CA ALA A 314 -3.62 15.58 -15.66
C ALA A 314 -4.65 15.53 -16.80
N ARG A 315 -4.75 16.61 -17.59
CA ARG A 315 -5.59 16.66 -18.77
C ARG A 315 -5.26 15.54 -19.75
N ARG A 316 -3.96 15.30 -20.01
CA ARG A 316 -3.54 14.29 -20.98
C ARG A 316 -3.96 12.88 -20.57
N GLN A 317 -3.97 12.56 -19.27
CA GLN A 317 -4.43 11.24 -18.80
C GLN A 317 -5.92 11.02 -19.12
N VAL A 318 -6.74 12.07 -18.97
CA VAL A 318 -8.17 12.02 -19.33
C VAL A 318 -8.35 11.90 -20.85
N GLU A 319 -7.60 12.66 -21.64
CA GLU A 319 -7.65 12.59 -23.11
C GLU A 319 -7.31 11.18 -23.61
N LEU A 320 -6.22 10.58 -23.11
CA LEU A 320 -5.83 9.21 -23.41
C LEU A 320 -6.89 8.18 -22.99
N ALA A 321 -7.50 8.35 -21.81
CA ALA A 321 -8.56 7.45 -21.36
C ALA A 321 -9.81 7.54 -22.25
N LEU A 322 -10.15 8.74 -22.74
CA LEU A 322 -11.24 8.96 -23.69
C LEU A 322 -10.98 8.32 -25.06
N GLU A 323 -9.72 8.12 -25.47
CA GLU A 323 -9.34 7.42 -26.70
C GLU A 323 -9.62 5.91 -26.62
N ARG A 324 -9.75 5.35 -25.40
CA ARG A 324 -10.05 3.91 -25.18
C ARG A 324 -11.54 3.59 -25.34
N LEU A 325 -12.41 4.58 -25.45
CA LEU A 325 -13.84 4.38 -25.64
C LEU A 325 -14.15 3.77 -27.01
N ASP A 326 -15.14 2.88 -27.07
CA ASP A 326 -15.74 2.41 -28.32
C ASP A 326 -16.77 3.42 -28.86
N GLU A 327 -17.40 3.07 -29.98
CA GLU A 327 -18.40 3.92 -30.65
C GLU A 327 -19.65 4.18 -29.80
N ARG A 328 -19.91 3.32 -28.79
CA ARG A 328 -21.03 3.49 -27.85
C ARG A 328 -20.67 4.44 -26.71
N GLY A 329 -19.39 4.73 -26.50
CA GLY A 329 -18.91 5.46 -25.33
C GLY A 329 -18.62 4.56 -24.13
N ILE A 330 -18.32 3.28 -24.35
CA ILE A 330 -17.91 2.32 -23.33
C ILE A 330 -16.41 2.02 -23.48
N VAL A 331 -15.67 1.99 -22.36
CA VAL A 331 -14.25 1.60 -22.34
C VAL A 331 -14.09 0.20 -22.94
N LYS A 332 -13.18 0.05 -23.90
CA LYS A 332 -12.85 -1.26 -24.48
C LYS A 332 -12.18 -2.15 -23.43
N ASP A 333 -12.58 -3.41 -23.40
CA ASP A 333 -11.95 -4.44 -22.59
C ASP A 333 -10.90 -5.19 -23.41
N ASP A 334 -9.90 -5.75 -22.74
CA ASP A 334 -8.94 -6.68 -23.32
C ASP A 334 -8.32 -7.59 -22.24
N ASP A 335 -7.73 -8.70 -22.67
CA ASP A 335 -7.18 -9.74 -21.78
C ASP A 335 -5.79 -9.39 -21.20
N THR A 336 -5.28 -8.16 -21.44
CA THR A 336 -4.02 -7.72 -20.84
C THR A 336 -4.26 -7.11 -19.46
N TRP A 337 -3.19 -6.90 -18.70
CA TRP A 337 -3.28 -6.17 -17.44
C TRP A 337 -3.33 -4.66 -17.68
N TRP A 338 -4.36 -4.18 -18.38
CA TRP A 338 -4.52 -2.78 -18.79
C TRP A 338 -5.11 -1.89 -17.69
N SER A 339 -5.74 -2.47 -16.67
CA SER A 339 -6.37 -1.80 -15.54
C SER A 339 -6.18 -2.64 -14.28
N PHE A 340 -5.98 -1.99 -13.13
CA PHE A 340 -5.78 -2.68 -11.86
C PHE A 340 -7.10 -3.04 -11.17
N ILE A 341 -7.84 -2.03 -10.68
CA ILE A 341 -9.07 -2.14 -9.88
C ILE A 341 -8.93 -2.90 -8.56
N ASP A 342 -8.57 -4.19 -8.59
CA ASP A 342 -8.35 -5.05 -7.42
C ASP A 342 -7.51 -6.30 -7.79
N TRP A 343 -6.94 -6.99 -6.79
CA TRP A 343 -6.19 -8.24 -6.95
C TRP A 343 -7.09 -9.49 -7.08
N HIS A 344 -8.09 -9.43 -7.95
CA HIS A 344 -9.03 -10.54 -8.19
C HIS A 344 -8.91 -11.08 -9.63
N GLU A 345 -8.43 -12.32 -9.79
CA GLU A 345 -8.14 -12.93 -11.09
C GLU A 345 -9.37 -12.99 -12.03
N GLN A 346 -10.53 -13.32 -11.48
CA GLN A 346 -11.77 -13.45 -12.28
C GLN A 346 -12.49 -12.12 -12.54
N LEU A 347 -11.99 -10.99 -12.04
CA LEU A 347 -12.69 -9.71 -12.16
C LEU A 347 -12.58 -9.16 -13.59
N ASN A 348 -13.72 -9.05 -14.27
CA ASN A 348 -13.80 -8.26 -15.49
C ASN A 348 -13.72 -6.76 -15.15
N LYS A 349 -12.83 -6.02 -15.82
CA LYS A 349 -12.45 -4.66 -15.42
C LYS A 349 -13.10 -3.56 -16.26
N GLN A 350 -13.95 -3.90 -17.24
CA GLN A 350 -14.56 -2.92 -18.14
C GLN A 350 -15.43 -1.89 -17.41
N ALA A 351 -16.48 -2.35 -16.73
CA ALA A 351 -17.44 -1.48 -16.05
C ALA A 351 -16.83 -0.70 -14.87
N PRO A 352 -15.99 -1.27 -13.98
CA PRO A 352 -15.35 -0.46 -12.94
C PRO A 352 -14.40 0.59 -13.55
N SER A 353 -13.68 0.27 -14.64
CA SER A 353 -12.83 1.27 -15.32
C SER A 353 -13.64 2.36 -16.01
N GLN A 354 -14.81 2.03 -16.59
CA GLN A 354 -15.77 3.02 -17.12
C GLN A 354 -16.17 4.01 -16.01
N ALA A 355 -16.48 3.50 -14.81
CA ALA A 355 -16.84 4.31 -13.67
C ALA A 355 -15.65 5.14 -13.14
N VAL A 356 -14.42 4.60 -13.11
CA VAL A 356 -13.21 5.37 -12.78
C VAL A 356 -12.99 6.54 -13.76
N LEU A 357 -13.26 6.34 -15.06
CA LEU A 357 -13.21 7.43 -16.06
C LEU A 357 -14.24 8.52 -15.78
N ILE A 358 -15.49 8.14 -15.47
CA ILE A 358 -16.55 9.11 -15.08
C ILE A 358 -16.14 9.86 -13.81
N TYR A 359 -15.64 9.13 -12.81
CA TYR A 359 -15.14 9.70 -11.56
C TYR A 359 -14.04 10.73 -11.83
N ALA A 360 -13.03 10.38 -12.61
CA ALA A 360 -11.93 11.27 -12.97
C ALA A 360 -12.37 12.48 -13.81
N LEU A 361 -13.29 12.31 -14.76
CA LEU A 361 -13.86 13.42 -15.54
C LEU A 361 -14.56 14.43 -14.63
N LYS A 362 -15.35 13.97 -13.65
CA LYS A 362 -16.01 14.84 -12.66
C LYS A 362 -15.03 15.67 -11.83
N ARG A 363 -13.79 15.20 -11.65
CA ARG A 363 -12.70 15.95 -10.96
C ARG A 363 -11.87 16.80 -11.94
N ALA A 364 -11.71 16.36 -13.18
CA ALA A 364 -11.00 17.11 -14.21
C ALA A 364 -11.73 18.39 -14.64
N ILE A 365 -13.07 18.37 -14.72
CA ILE A 365 -13.89 19.52 -15.10
C ILE A 365 -13.68 20.74 -14.17
N PRO A 366 -13.75 20.63 -12.84
CA PRO A 366 -13.48 21.76 -11.95
C PRO A 366 -12.02 22.24 -12.03
N LEU A 367 -11.04 21.36 -12.19
CA LEU A 367 -9.64 21.79 -12.45
C LEU A 367 -9.52 22.57 -13.76
N ALA A 368 -10.15 22.09 -14.83
CA ALA A 368 -10.19 22.77 -16.12
C ALA A 368 -10.80 24.18 -15.99
N LYS A 369 -11.84 24.34 -15.18
CA LYS A 369 -12.43 25.66 -14.89
C LYS A 369 -11.49 26.55 -14.10
N ALA A 370 -10.84 26.02 -13.07
CA ALA A 370 -9.92 26.76 -12.21
C ALA A 370 -8.73 27.34 -12.99
N VAL A 371 -8.17 26.59 -13.95
CA VAL A 371 -7.07 27.05 -14.82
C VAL A 371 -7.54 27.83 -16.06
N GLY A 372 -8.84 28.12 -16.19
CA GLY A 372 -9.41 28.84 -17.35
C GLY A 372 -9.30 28.08 -18.68
N CYS A 373 -9.26 26.74 -18.63
CA CYS A 373 -9.14 25.88 -19.80
C CYS A 373 -10.45 25.81 -20.60
N LYS A 374 -10.42 26.22 -21.88
CA LYS A 374 -11.58 26.19 -22.79
C LYS A 374 -12.12 24.77 -23.05
N GLN A 375 -11.34 23.73 -22.80
CA GLN A 375 -11.76 22.33 -22.98
C GLN A 375 -12.75 21.85 -21.90
N SER A 376 -12.99 22.62 -20.82
CA SER A 376 -13.93 22.24 -19.75
C SER A 376 -15.32 21.88 -20.28
N ALA A 377 -15.84 22.67 -21.23
CA ALA A 377 -17.15 22.43 -21.85
C ALA A 377 -17.17 21.13 -22.69
N ASN A 378 -16.04 20.77 -23.33
CA ASN A 378 -15.93 19.50 -24.05
C ASN A 378 -15.97 18.31 -23.09
N PHE A 379 -15.27 18.41 -21.95
CA PHE A 379 -15.32 17.37 -20.91
C PHE A 379 -16.72 17.20 -20.31
N GLU A 380 -17.46 18.28 -20.08
CA GLU A 380 -18.86 18.21 -19.63
C GLU A 380 -19.78 17.51 -20.65
N GLN A 381 -19.60 17.82 -21.94
CA GLN A 381 -20.35 17.16 -23.01
C GLN A 381 -19.99 15.67 -23.09
N ARG A 382 -18.70 15.32 -23.04
CA ARG A 382 -18.24 13.93 -23.07
C ARG A 382 -18.73 13.16 -21.84
N LEU A 383 -18.69 13.75 -20.65
CA LEU A 383 -19.20 13.16 -19.42
C LEU A 383 -20.68 12.77 -19.59
N THR A 384 -21.52 13.68 -20.08
CA THR A 384 -22.96 13.41 -20.31
C THR A 384 -23.16 12.21 -21.24
N VAL A 385 -22.41 12.15 -22.35
CA VAL A 385 -22.49 11.04 -23.32
C VAL A 385 -22.09 9.72 -22.67
N ILE A 386 -20.99 9.71 -21.94
CA ILE A 386 -20.42 8.52 -21.29
C ILE A 386 -21.36 8.01 -20.18
N GLU A 387 -21.94 8.89 -19.36
CA GLU A 387 -22.91 8.50 -18.33
C GLU A 387 -24.17 7.88 -18.94
N ASN A 388 -24.69 8.44 -20.03
CA ASN A 388 -25.85 7.88 -20.71
C ASN A 388 -25.53 6.52 -21.34
N ALA A 389 -24.41 6.40 -22.04
CA ALA A 389 -23.94 5.13 -22.60
C ALA A 389 -23.79 4.05 -21.51
N THR A 390 -23.26 4.43 -20.35
CA THR A 390 -23.08 3.54 -19.18
C THR A 390 -24.41 3.00 -18.69
N LYS A 391 -25.42 3.87 -18.51
CA LYS A 391 -26.77 3.46 -18.10
C LYS A 391 -27.47 2.62 -19.17
N GLU A 392 -27.27 2.91 -20.45
CA GLU A 392 -27.91 2.16 -21.54
C GLU A 392 -27.29 0.79 -21.78
N SER A 393 -25.96 0.68 -21.66
CA SER A 393 -25.22 -0.53 -22.05
C SER A 393 -24.91 -1.46 -20.87
N LEU A 394 -24.66 -0.91 -19.69
CA LEU A 394 -24.13 -1.66 -18.54
C LEU A 394 -25.16 -1.87 -17.44
N TRP A 395 -26.26 -1.12 -17.41
CA TRP A 395 -27.34 -1.35 -16.43
C TRP A 395 -28.18 -2.56 -16.81
N ASP A 396 -28.35 -3.49 -15.87
CA ASP A 396 -29.28 -4.60 -16.00
C ASP A 396 -30.53 -4.28 -15.16
N ALA A 397 -31.65 -3.98 -15.82
CA ALA A 397 -32.87 -3.55 -15.13
C ALA A 397 -33.57 -4.68 -14.34
N GLU A 398 -33.38 -5.93 -14.75
CA GLU A 398 -33.97 -7.09 -14.06
C GLU A 398 -33.25 -7.35 -12.75
N GLN A 399 -31.91 -7.32 -12.79
CA GLN A 399 -31.08 -7.47 -11.60
C GLN A 399 -31.03 -6.17 -10.77
N GLY A 400 -31.25 -5.02 -11.42
CA GLY A 400 -30.97 -3.67 -10.91
C GLY A 400 -29.55 -3.52 -10.39
N LEU A 401 -28.60 -4.04 -11.16
CA LEU A 401 -27.16 -3.99 -10.94
C LEU A 401 -26.48 -3.65 -12.28
N PHE A 402 -25.27 -3.13 -12.22
CA PHE A 402 -24.43 -2.96 -13.40
C PHE A 402 -23.65 -4.25 -13.71
N VAL A 403 -23.49 -4.55 -15.00
CA VAL A 403 -22.74 -5.70 -15.52
C VAL A 403 -21.47 -5.27 -16.23
N SER A 404 -20.49 -6.18 -16.33
CA SER A 404 -19.18 -5.92 -16.95
C SER A 404 -18.78 -6.99 -17.96
N GLY A 405 -18.24 -6.55 -19.09
CA GLY A 405 -17.72 -7.43 -20.15
C GLY A 405 -18.79 -8.18 -20.92
N ASP A 406 -18.36 -8.94 -21.93
CA ASP A 406 -19.27 -9.68 -22.82
C ASP A 406 -20.08 -10.76 -22.07
N GLN A 407 -19.53 -11.30 -20.98
CA GLN A 407 -20.20 -12.27 -20.11
C GLN A 407 -21.18 -11.62 -19.11
N ARG A 408 -21.34 -10.30 -19.16
CA ARG A 408 -22.23 -9.54 -18.26
C ARG A 408 -22.01 -9.86 -16.78
N GLN A 409 -20.75 -9.96 -16.36
CA GLN A 409 -20.38 -10.31 -14.98
C GLN A 409 -20.87 -9.24 -14.00
N VAL A 410 -21.49 -9.69 -12.90
CA VAL A 410 -21.80 -8.84 -11.75
C VAL A 410 -20.70 -8.98 -10.71
N SER A 411 -20.08 -7.87 -10.31
CA SER A 411 -19.02 -7.84 -9.30
C SER A 411 -19.21 -6.68 -8.32
N TRP A 412 -18.59 -6.80 -7.14
CA TRP A 412 -18.58 -5.73 -6.14
C TRP A 412 -17.92 -4.47 -6.67
N ALA A 413 -16.75 -4.61 -7.31
CA ALA A 413 -15.98 -3.49 -7.83
C ALA A 413 -16.79 -2.63 -8.80
N THR A 414 -17.57 -3.26 -9.69
CA THR A 414 -18.45 -2.54 -10.62
C THR A 414 -19.43 -1.64 -9.87
N GLN A 415 -20.17 -2.17 -8.88
CA GLN A 415 -21.22 -1.39 -8.22
C GLN A 415 -20.63 -0.28 -7.35
N ILE A 416 -19.52 -0.58 -6.64
CA ILE A 416 -18.82 0.38 -5.79
C ILE A 416 -18.35 1.58 -6.62
N TRP A 417 -17.66 1.34 -7.73
CA TRP A 417 -17.17 2.42 -8.57
C TRP A 417 -18.31 3.19 -9.24
N MET A 418 -19.41 2.54 -9.65
CA MET A 418 -20.59 3.23 -10.19
C MET A 418 -21.24 4.17 -9.16
N ALA A 419 -21.30 3.74 -7.89
CA ALA A 419 -21.80 4.57 -6.80
C ALA A 419 -20.87 5.78 -6.53
N LEU A 420 -19.55 5.56 -6.46
CA LEU A 420 -18.56 6.62 -6.26
C LEU A 420 -18.52 7.61 -7.43
N ALA A 421 -18.70 7.12 -8.65
CA ALA A 421 -18.78 7.93 -9.85
C ALA A 421 -20.12 8.68 -9.97
N GLU A 422 -21.08 8.45 -9.06
CA GLU A 422 -22.40 9.07 -9.03
C GLU A 422 -23.13 8.92 -10.38
N VAL A 423 -23.13 7.71 -10.95
CA VAL A 423 -23.76 7.43 -12.26
C VAL A 423 -25.30 7.48 -12.15
N LEU A 424 -25.85 6.99 -11.04
CA LEU A 424 -27.26 7.11 -10.70
C LEU A 424 -27.47 8.26 -9.68
N PRO A 425 -28.72 8.77 -9.55
CA PRO A 425 -29.09 9.65 -8.45
C PRO A 425 -28.80 9.02 -7.08
N LYS A 426 -28.60 9.87 -6.06
CA LYS A 426 -28.16 9.44 -4.71
C LYS A 426 -29.02 8.31 -4.11
N ASP A 427 -30.35 8.42 -4.16
CA ASP A 427 -31.25 7.41 -3.59
C ASP A 427 -31.19 6.08 -4.37
N GLU A 428 -30.98 6.14 -5.69
CA GLU A 428 -30.79 4.96 -6.52
C GLU A 428 -29.43 4.30 -6.27
N ASN A 429 -28.35 5.08 -6.09
CA ASN A 429 -27.05 4.56 -5.67
C ASN A 429 -27.11 3.94 -4.26
N LYS A 430 -27.90 4.50 -3.35
CA LYS A 430 -28.14 3.88 -2.04
C LYS A 430 -28.83 2.52 -2.20
N ALA A 431 -29.88 2.45 -3.03
CA ALA A 431 -30.56 1.21 -3.34
C ALA A 431 -29.63 0.19 -4.03
N LEU A 432 -28.74 0.64 -4.92
CA LEU A 432 -27.71 -0.16 -5.57
C LEU A 432 -26.76 -0.80 -4.53
N MET A 433 -26.23 0.00 -3.60
CA MET A 433 -25.30 -0.49 -2.58
C MET A 433 -25.97 -1.45 -1.59
N LEU A 434 -27.21 -1.19 -1.17
CA LEU A 434 -27.98 -2.12 -0.34
C LEU A 434 -28.30 -3.43 -1.08
N ARG A 435 -28.59 -3.34 -2.39
CA ARG A 435 -28.79 -4.53 -3.22
C ARG A 435 -27.50 -5.33 -3.39
N LEU A 436 -26.35 -4.67 -3.59
CA LEU A 436 -25.05 -5.33 -3.61
C LEU A 436 -24.82 -6.17 -2.34
N LEU A 437 -25.06 -5.57 -1.16
CA LEU A 437 -24.94 -6.25 0.12
C LEU A 437 -25.85 -7.48 0.22
N SER A 438 -27.08 -7.39 -0.31
CA SER A 438 -28.03 -8.51 -0.30
C SER A 438 -27.71 -9.58 -1.35
N ALA A 439 -27.27 -9.17 -2.54
CA ALA A 439 -26.96 -10.08 -3.64
C ALA A 439 -25.67 -10.86 -3.39
N ASN A 440 -24.71 -10.23 -2.71
CA ASN A 440 -23.40 -10.78 -2.37
C ASN A 440 -22.76 -11.57 -3.54
N PRO A 441 -22.47 -10.91 -4.69
CA PRO A 441 -21.84 -11.58 -5.83
C PRO A 441 -20.53 -12.28 -5.45
N GLU A 442 -20.23 -13.39 -6.13
CA GLU A 442 -19.03 -14.22 -5.86
C GLU A 442 -17.72 -13.45 -6.03
N VAL A 443 -17.65 -12.54 -7.01
CA VAL A 443 -16.47 -11.70 -7.28
C VAL A 443 -16.43 -10.52 -6.32
N GLY A 444 -15.95 -10.78 -5.10
CA GLY A 444 -15.81 -9.83 -3.99
C GLY A 444 -14.46 -9.09 -3.96
N PRO A 445 -14.33 -8.07 -3.08
CA PRO A 445 -13.07 -7.38 -2.85
C PRO A 445 -12.06 -8.29 -2.13
N THR A 446 -10.78 -8.22 -2.54
CA THR A 446 -9.67 -9.04 -2.00
C THR A 446 -8.64 -8.22 -1.22
N THR A 447 -8.66 -6.90 -1.38
CA THR A 447 -7.68 -5.98 -0.79
C THR A 447 -8.36 -4.93 0.09
N PRO A 448 -7.68 -4.44 1.13
CA PRO A 448 -8.10 -3.24 1.84
C PRO A 448 -8.21 -2.01 0.92
N TYR A 449 -7.47 -1.98 -0.19
CA TYR A 449 -7.61 -0.96 -1.23
C TYR A 449 -9.03 -0.93 -1.82
N MET A 450 -9.61 -2.08 -2.22
CA MET A 450 -10.98 -2.11 -2.72
C MET A 450 -12.01 -1.92 -1.59
N TYR A 451 -11.71 -2.37 -0.37
CA TYR A 451 -12.54 -2.11 0.81
C TYR A 451 -12.61 -0.63 1.19
N HIS A 452 -11.55 0.17 0.98
CA HIS A 452 -11.60 1.63 1.13
C HIS A 452 -12.75 2.22 0.29
N HIS A 453 -12.74 1.92 -1.00
CA HIS A 453 -13.74 2.40 -1.95
C HIS A 453 -15.14 1.89 -1.60
N PHE A 454 -15.25 0.65 -1.10
CA PHE A 454 -16.52 0.10 -0.64
C PHE A 454 -17.09 0.88 0.54
N VAL A 455 -16.28 1.15 1.56
CA VAL A 455 -16.72 1.90 2.74
C VAL A 455 -17.03 3.35 2.35
N GLU A 456 -16.20 3.99 1.53
CA GLU A 456 -16.47 5.33 1.01
C GLU A 456 -17.79 5.38 0.25
N ALA A 457 -18.06 4.40 -0.62
CA ALA A 457 -19.31 4.30 -1.38
C ALA A 457 -20.53 4.23 -0.45
N LEU A 458 -20.47 3.42 0.63
CA LEU A 458 -21.54 3.36 1.64
C LEU A 458 -21.74 4.72 2.32
N ILE A 459 -20.67 5.43 2.67
CA ILE A 459 -20.75 6.73 3.33
C ILE A 459 -21.42 7.77 2.40
N VAL A 460 -20.95 7.89 1.15
CA VAL A 460 -21.44 8.94 0.23
C VAL A 460 -22.91 8.74 -0.15
N VAL A 461 -23.40 7.49 -0.20
CA VAL A 461 -24.82 7.19 -0.42
C VAL A 461 -25.68 7.26 0.85
N GLY A 462 -25.09 7.52 2.02
CA GLY A 462 -25.81 7.68 3.28
C GLY A 462 -26.17 6.37 4.00
N CYS A 463 -25.33 5.34 3.83
CA CYS A 463 -25.35 4.06 4.56
C CYS A 463 -24.24 4.05 5.63
N ARG A 464 -24.34 4.99 6.59
CA ARG A 464 -23.28 5.24 7.57
C ARG A 464 -23.11 4.11 8.58
N GLU A 465 -24.20 3.53 9.06
CA GLU A 465 -24.16 2.42 10.02
C GLU A 465 -23.47 1.22 9.39
N GLU A 466 -23.84 0.88 8.14
CA GLU A 466 -23.21 -0.18 7.38
C GLU A 466 -21.73 0.10 7.14
N ALA A 467 -21.35 1.35 6.83
CA ALA A 467 -19.96 1.73 6.65
C ALA A 467 -19.12 1.49 7.93
N VAL A 468 -19.61 1.92 9.10
CA VAL A 468 -18.94 1.73 10.39
C VAL A 468 -18.84 0.25 10.74
N ASP A 469 -19.89 -0.53 10.49
CA ASP A 469 -19.87 -1.98 10.71
C ASP A 469 -18.81 -2.66 9.85
N ARG A 470 -18.66 -2.25 8.58
CA ARG A 470 -17.61 -2.78 7.69
C ARG A 470 -16.21 -2.38 8.13
N LEU A 471 -16.00 -1.15 8.60
CA LEU A 471 -14.72 -0.74 9.19
C LEU A 471 -14.33 -1.66 10.36
N LYS A 472 -15.26 -1.87 11.29
CA LYS A 472 -15.04 -2.70 12.48
C LYS A 472 -14.83 -4.17 12.15
N GLN A 473 -15.60 -4.72 11.22
CA GLN A 473 -15.46 -6.13 10.84
C GLN A 473 -14.14 -6.40 10.13
N TYR A 474 -13.77 -5.56 9.17
CA TYR A 474 -12.63 -5.83 8.30
C TYR A 474 -11.30 -5.39 8.95
N TRP A 475 -11.16 -4.12 9.32
CA TRP A 475 -9.93 -3.64 9.97
C TRP A 475 -9.84 -4.07 11.43
N GLY A 476 -10.96 -4.15 12.16
CA GLY A 476 -10.96 -4.76 13.49
C GLY A 476 -10.67 -6.27 13.47
N GLY A 477 -10.93 -6.95 12.34
CA GLY A 477 -10.46 -8.32 12.08
C GLY A 477 -8.94 -8.40 12.08
N MET A 478 -8.26 -7.54 11.29
CA MET A 478 -6.79 -7.46 11.29
C MET A 478 -6.21 -7.17 12.68
N LEU A 479 -6.85 -6.27 13.45
CA LEU A 479 -6.43 -6.01 14.85
C LEU A 479 -6.57 -7.25 15.74
N THR A 480 -7.67 -7.99 15.60
CA THR A 480 -7.89 -9.25 16.32
C THR A 480 -6.85 -10.30 15.94
N ASP A 481 -6.41 -10.29 14.69
CA ASP A 481 -5.35 -11.15 14.16
C ASP A 481 -3.92 -10.64 14.45
N GLY A 482 -3.79 -9.53 15.19
CA GLY A 482 -2.52 -9.05 15.76
C GLY A 482 -1.76 -8.01 14.93
N ALA A 483 -2.46 -7.27 14.06
CA ALA A 483 -1.86 -6.23 13.23
C ALA A 483 -1.34 -5.02 14.05
N ASP A 484 -0.03 -4.73 13.95
CA ASP A 484 0.56 -3.46 14.41
C ASP A 484 0.43 -2.35 13.36
N THR A 485 0.35 -2.76 12.09
CA THR A 485 0.17 -1.98 10.86
C THR A 485 -0.80 -2.73 9.97
N PHE A 486 -1.55 -2.05 9.11
CA PHE A 486 -2.49 -2.71 8.20
C PHE A 486 -1.81 -3.30 6.98
N TRP A 487 -2.34 -4.45 6.56
CA TRP A 487 -1.69 -5.35 5.62
C TRP A 487 -2.10 -5.06 4.18
N GLU A 488 -1.25 -5.39 3.22
CA GLU A 488 -1.54 -5.27 1.78
C GLU A 488 -2.76 -6.09 1.37
N LEU A 489 -2.89 -7.28 1.97
CA LEU A 489 -3.87 -8.30 1.63
C LEU A 489 -4.48 -8.83 2.91
N TYR A 490 -5.81 -8.96 2.93
CA TYR A 490 -6.50 -9.58 4.05
C TYR A 490 -7.80 -10.23 3.57
N ASP A 491 -7.83 -11.56 3.67
CA ASP A 491 -9.04 -12.36 3.50
C ASP A 491 -9.38 -13.00 4.86
N PRO A 492 -10.44 -12.56 5.55
CA PRO A 492 -10.89 -13.15 6.81
C PRO A 492 -11.21 -14.65 6.72
N GLN A 493 -11.55 -15.16 5.55
CA GLN A 493 -11.88 -16.57 5.31
C GLN A 493 -10.65 -17.40 4.91
N ASN A 494 -9.63 -16.77 4.34
CA ASN A 494 -8.36 -17.38 4.00
C ASN A 494 -7.19 -16.55 4.52
N LYS A 495 -6.84 -16.78 5.79
CA LYS A 495 -5.69 -16.15 6.44
C LYS A 495 -4.35 -16.42 5.76
N ASN A 496 -4.26 -17.32 4.77
CA ASN A 496 -3.04 -17.62 4.01
C ASN A 496 -3.05 -17.05 2.59
N PHE A 497 -4.05 -16.23 2.24
CA PHE A 497 -4.19 -15.67 0.90
C PHE A 497 -2.95 -14.86 0.47
N SER A 498 -2.47 -15.14 -0.74
CA SER A 498 -1.42 -14.39 -1.40
C SER A 498 -1.56 -14.53 -2.92
N PRO A 499 -1.66 -13.43 -3.68
CA PRO A 499 -1.60 -13.44 -5.14
C PRO A 499 -0.16 -13.68 -5.63
N TYR A 500 0.83 -13.72 -4.74
CA TYR A 500 2.26 -13.86 -5.06
C TYR A 500 2.75 -15.31 -4.99
N GLY A 501 1.90 -16.24 -4.55
CA GLY A 501 2.21 -17.65 -4.33
C GLY A 501 2.54 -18.02 -2.89
N SER A 502 2.90 -17.03 -2.04
CA SER A 502 3.22 -17.28 -0.63
C SER A 502 3.00 -16.04 0.22
N HIS A 503 2.36 -16.21 1.38
CA HIS A 503 2.09 -15.13 2.33
C HIS A 503 3.38 -14.56 2.97
N LEU A 504 4.50 -15.31 2.96
CA LEU A 504 5.79 -14.83 3.46
C LEU A 504 6.26 -13.53 2.78
N ILE A 505 5.84 -13.30 1.53
CA ILE A 505 6.25 -12.13 0.74
C ILE A 505 5.20 -11.01 0.68
N ASN A 506 4.01 -11.24 1.25
CA ASN A 506 3.01 -10.19 1.41
C ASN A 506 3.59 -9.06 2.29
N SER A 507 3.19 -7.81 2.03
CA SER A 507 3.54 -6.71 2.94
C SER A 507 2.54 -6.63 4.10
N TYR A 508 3.03 -6.62 5.34
CA TYR A 508 2.19 -6.42 6.54
C TYR A 508 2.25 -4.98 7.07
N CYS A 509 2.81 -4.07 6.27
CA CYS A 509 2.66 -2.63 6.42
C CYS A 509 2.46 -2.05 5.02
N HIS A 510 1.21 -1.75 4.66
CA HIS A 510 0.90 -1.27 3.32
C HIS A 510 -0.09 -0.10 3.38
N ALA A 511 0.34 1.06 2.88
CA ALA A 511 -0.36 2.31 3.21
C ALA A 511 -1.65 2.53 2.42
N TRP A 512 -1.93 1.79 1.34
CA TRP A 512 -3.30 1.76 0.80
C TRP A 512 -4.35 1.28 1.82
N SER A 513 -3.92 0.60 2.90
CA SER A 513 -4.81 -0.03 3.88
C SER A 513 -5.07 0.86 5.09
N CYS A 514 -4.41 2.02 5.16
CA CYS A 514 -4.50 2.93 6.30
C CYS A 514 -5.62 3.97 6.17
N THR A 515 -6.46 3.89 5.14
CA THR A 515 -7.56 4.83 4.91
C THR A 515 -8.67 4.92 5.97
N PRO A 516 -8.89 3.96 6.90
CA PRO A 516 -9.90 4.16 7.95
C PRO A 516 -9.75 5.45 8.72
N THR A 517 -8.52 5.89 9.06
CA THR A 517 -8.32 7.18 9.72
C THR A 517 -8.83 8.35 8.90
N TYR A 518 -8.62 8.35 7.57
CA TYR A 518 -9.20 9.35 6.67
C TYR A 518 -10.72 9.29 6.70
N LEU A 519 -11.31 8.10 6.54
CA LEU A 519 -12.76 7.92 6.49
C LEU A 519 -13.42 8.38 7.80
N ILE A 520 -12.85 7.99 8.94
CA ILE A 520 -13.36 8.34 10.27
C ILE A 520 -13.26 9.86 10.51
N ARG A 521 -12.12 10.48 10.18
CA ARG A 521 -11.88 11.91 10.43
C ARG A 521 -12.63 12.82 9.45
N GLN A 522 -12.65 12.47 8.16
CA GLN A 522 -13.26 13.28 7.10
C GLN A 522 -14.78 13.27 7.17
N TYR A 523 -15.37 12.11 7.49
CA TYR A 523 -16.83 11.95 7.56
C TYR A 523 -17.36 11.96 9.01
N GLU A 524 -16.48 12.23 9.98
CA GLU A 524 -16.78 12.32 11.42
C GLU A 524 -17.49 11.08 11.96
N LEU A 525 -17.14 9.87 11.46
CA LEU A 525 -17.92 8.61 11.57
C LEU A 525 -18.42 8.24 12.97
#